data_AF-A0A8H7YQ87-F1
#
_entry.id   AF-A0A8H7YQ87-F1
#
_cell.length_a   1.000
_cell.length_b   1.000
_cell.length_c   1.000
_cell.angle_alpha   90.00
_cell.angle_beta   90.00
_cell.angle_gamma   90.00
#
_symmetry.space_group_name_H-M   'P 1'
#
loop_
_entity.id
_entity.type
_entity.pdbx_description
1 polymer ?
#
loop_
_entity_poly.entity_id
_entity_poly.type
_entity_poly.pdbx_seq_one_letter_code
_entity_poly.pdbx_strand_id
1 'polypeptide(L)'
;MDYPARPRRSSFRRRAYQLIRRSLILSCISMTLFALMRRLPLPAGYIDMFRNGRGTVESVWPLRGSYRNHGQGTVGGRVPLEAHIMSKCPDASYCLDKLIVPAMAQVYHKVDFRLSFIGRASNESSDVMCMHGPEECLGDMIILCAAHLPFPPSSEAYNNTTPVVRSLGFANCLLSSYQKIPERALVESCALEFGIDFNALNACLSRQADEEDTKRIGVHDSGEASGLALLRSDFIRNAALGIQTSCTVRVNKKTWCIRDGGQWKDCQSRGGEVSSLVEEINSLYNNGSETLIRQSG
;
A
#
# COMPACT_ATOMS: atom_id res chain seq x y z
N MET A 1 37.27 -56.59 44.24
CA MET A 1 37.19 -55.37 43.42
C MET A 1 37.44 -55.79 41.99
N ASP A 2 36.37 -55.93 41.19
CA ASP A 2 36.48 -56.25 39.76
C ASP A 2 35.74 -55.17 38.96
N TYR A 3 36.46 -54.53 38.04
CA TYR A 3 35.93 -53.56 37.08
C TYR A 3 35.53 -54.28 35.79
N PRO A 4 34.35 -54.02 35.19
CA PRO A 4 34.03 -54.57 33.88
C PRO A 4 34.61 -53.70 32.75
N ALA A 5 35.09 -54.37 31.71
CA ALA A 5 35.75 -53.80 30.54
C ALA A 5 34.80 -53.05 29.59
N ARG A 6 35.33 -52.00 28.93
CA ARG A 6 34.65 -51.21 27.88
C ARG A 6 34.53 -51.96 26.53
N PRO A 7 33.46 -51.77 25.75
CA PRO A 7 33.29 -52.43 24.46
C PRO A 7 34.02 -51.70 23.30
N ARG A 8 34.70 -52.47 22.44
CA ARG A 8 35.26 -52.03 21.15
C ARG A 8 34.13 -51.81 20.12
N ARG A 9 33.76 -50.55 19.86
CA ARG A 9 32.94 -50.14 18.68
C ARG A 9 33.55 -48.89 18.04
N SER A 10 34.45 -49.03 17.07
CA SER A 10 34.96 -47.85 16.33
C SER A 10 35.41 -48.04 14.88
N SER A 11 35.41 -49.25 14.30
CA SER A 11 35.87 -49.44 12.90
C SER A 11 34.74 -49.34 11.85
N PHE A 12 33.52 -49.75 12.18
CA PHE A 12 32.43 -49.86 11.21
C PHE A 12 31.84 -48.49 10.78
N ARG A 13 31.68 -47.55 11.73
CA ARG A 13 31.18 -46.19 11.44
C ARG A 13 32.11 -45.38 10.53
N ARG A 14 33.43 -45.56 10.65
CA ARG A 14 34.41 -44.85 9.81
C ARG A 14 34.37 -45.32 8.35
N ARG A 15 34.20 -46.62 8.12
CA ARG A 15 34.06 -47.19 6.77
C ARG A 15 32.75 -46.77 6.10
N ALA A 16 31.64 -46.75 6.84
CA ALA A 16 30.35 -46.28 6.34
C ALA A 16 30.39 -44.79 5.93
N TYR A 17 31.01 -43.94 6.75
CA TYR A 17 31.15 -42.51 6.45
C TYR A 17 32.04 -42.25 5.23
N GLN A 18 33.11 -43.03 5.04
CA GLN A 18 33.97 -42.94 3.86
C GLN A 18 33.25 -43.34 2.57
N LEU A 19 32.37 -44.35 2.62
CA LEU A 19 31.57 -44.77 1.47
C LEU A 19 30.51 -43.72 1.09
N ILE A 20 29.81 -43.15 2.08
CA ILE A 20 28.83 -42.08 1.85
C ILE A 20 29.50 -40.84 1.25
N ARG A 21 30.66 -40.43 1.79
CA ARG A 21 31.41 -39.27 1.27
C ARG A 21 31.86 -39.48 -0.17
N ARG A 22 32.30 -40.70 -0.55
CA ARG A 22 32.68 -41.02 -1.93
C ARG A 22 31.47 -40.99 -2.88
N SER A 23 30.31 -41.46 -2.42
CA SER A 23 29.07 -41.42 -3.20
C SER A 23 28.59 -39.99 -3.48
N LEU A 24 28.67 -39.11 -2.48
CA LEU A 24 28.30 -37.69 -2.65
C LEU A 24 29.23 -36.95 -3.61
N ILE A 25 30.54 -37.20 -3.55
CA ILE A 25 31.52 -36.58 -4.46
C ILE A 25 31.25 -37.02 -5.91
N LEU A 26 30.97 -38.31 -6.15
CA LEU A 26 30.64 -38.82 -7.48
C LEU A 26 29.35 -38.21 -8.04
N SER A 27 28.33 -38.03 -7.19
CA SER A 27 27.08 -37.35 -7.57
C SER A 27 27.33 -35.89 -7.98
N CYS A 28 28.12 -35.13 -7.20
CA CYS A 28 28.46 -33.75 -7.54
C CYS A 28 29.24 -33.63 -8.86
N ILE A 29 30.21 -34.53 -9.10
CA ILE A 29 30.97 -34.56 -10.36
C ILE A 29 30.07 -34.90 -11.55
N SER A 30 29.10 -35.81 -11.37
CA SER A 30 28.12 -36.14 -12.41
C SER A 30 27.22 -34.95 -12.76
N MET A 31 26.77 -34.19 -11.76
CA MET A 31 25.92 -33.01 -11.95
C MET A 31 26.66 -31.86 -12.65
N THR A 32 27.94 -31.63 -12.30
CA THR A 32 28.76 -30.61 -12.97
C THR A 32 29.10 -31.01 -14.40
N LEU A 33 29.43 -32.28 -14.66
CA LEU A 33 29.61 -32.78 -16.04
C LEU A 33 28.32 -32.69 -16.85
N PHE A 34 27.17 -32.98 -16.25
CA PHE A 34 25.87 -32.84 -16.91
C PHE A 34 25.55 -31.38 -17.25
N ALA A 35 25.87 -30.43 -16.36
CA ALA A 35 25.74 -29.00 -16.61
C ALA A 35 26.71 -28.49 -17.70
N LEU A 36 27.93 -29.04 -17.77
CA LEU A 36 28.92 -28.72 -18.80
C LEU A 36 28.56 -29.30 -20.16
N MET A 37 27.99 -30.51 -20.19
CA MET A 37 27.50 -31.18 -21.40
C MET A 37 26.23 -30.51 -21.95
N ARG A 38 25.36 -30.02 -21.06
CA ARG A 38 24.20 -29.19 -21.41
C ARG A 38 24.59 -27.72 -21.42
N ARG A 39 25.36 -27.30 -22.44
CA ARG A 39 25.55 -25.88 -22.75
C ARG A 39 24.19 -25.24 -23.09
N LEU A 40 23.47 -24.77 -22.07
CA LEU A 40 22.36 -23.84 -22.24
C LEU A 40 22.96 -22.50 -22.72
N PRO A 41 22.44 -21.91 -23.80
CA PRO A 41 22.95 -20.65 -24.32
C PRO A 41 22.52 -19.53 -23.36
N LEU A 42 23.51 -18.92 -22.69
CA LEU A 42 23.31 -17.62 -22.04
C LEU A 42 23.52 -16.54 -23.12
N PRO A 43 22.60 -15.58 -23.30
CA PRO A 43 22.77 -14.53 -24.28
C PRO A 43 23.91 -13.61 -23.86
N ALA A 44 24.84 -13.39 -24.80
CA ALA A 44 25.90 -12.42 -24.70
C ALA A 44 25.29 -11.01 -24.66
N GLY A 45 25.51 -10.30 -23.55
CA GLY A 45 25.07 -8.92 -23.40
C GLY A 45 25.39 -8.34 -22.03
N TYR A 46 26.61 -8.56 -21.51
CA TYR A 46 27.01 -7.99 -20.22
C TYR A 46 28.51 -7.71 -20.14
N ILE A 47 29.09 -6.97 -21.09
CA ILE A 47 30.31 -6.18 -20.88
C ILE A 47 30.28 -5.00 -21.86
N ASP A 48 29.57 -3.91 -21.53
CA ASP A 48 29.97 -2.55 -21.97
C ASP A 48 29.30 -1.45 -21.12
N MET A 49 29.62 -1.36 -19.83
CA MET A 49 29.25 -0.16 -19.06
C MET A 49 30.16 0.13 -17.84
N PHE A 50 31.46 -0.14 -17.95
CA PHE A 50 32.44 0.27 -16.92
C PHE A 50 33.67 0.92 -17.54
N ARG A 51 33.48 1.89 -18.46
CA ARG A 51 34.62 2.61 -19.02
C ARG A 51 34.48 4.13 -19.19
N ASN A 52 33.54 4.80 -18.53
CA ASN A 52 33.64 6.25 -18.34
C ASN A 52 32.67 6.78 -17.29
N GLY A 53 33.18 7.57 -16.34
CA GLY A 53 32.35 8.47 -15.53
C GLY A 53 32.73 8.57 -14.05
N ARG A 54 33.85 9.23 -13.74
CA ARG A 54 33.95 9.99 -12.48
C ARG A 54 32.91 11.11 -12.53
N GLY A 55 32.08 11.24 -11.51
CA GLY A 55 31.10 12.33 -11.39
C GLY A 55 30.41 12.37 -10.04
N THR A 56 30.92 13.23 -9.18
CA THR A 56 30.28 14.04 -8.13
C THR A 56 28.92 13.64 -7.54
N VAL A 57 28.90 13.65 -6.20
CA VAL A 57 27.74 13.70 -5.30
C VAL A 57 26.83 14.89 -5.64
N GLU A 58 25.77 14.65 -6.40
CA GLU A 58 24.54 15.49 -6.45
C GLU A 58 23.53 14.84 -7.40
N SER A 59 22.47 14.23 -6.86
CA SER A 59 21.11 14.17 -7.45
C SER A 59 20.28 13.10 -6.75
N VAL A 60 19.77 13.44 -5.56
CA VAL A 60 18.52 12.86 -5.07
C VAL A 60 17.43 13.40 -6.00
N TRP A 61 17.08 12.63 -7.03
CA TRP A 61 15.92 12.93 -7.87
C TRP A 61 14.64 12.73 -7.05
N PRO A 62 13.67 13.66 -7.12
CA PRO A 62 12.42 13.52 -6.39
C PRO A 62 11.61 12.39 -7.02
N LEU A 63 11.20 11.41 -6.20
CA LEU A 63 10.30 10.33 -6.58
C LEU A 63 8.95 10.92 -7.01
N ARG A 64 8.82 11.15 -8.33
CA ARG A 64 7.61 11.60 -9.01
C ARG A 64 6.68 10.39 -9.21
N GLY A 65 6.16 9.83 -8.11
CA GLY A 65 5.14 8.78 -8.15
C GLY A 65 3.80 9.35 -8.65
N SER A 66 3.27 8.82 -9.75
CA SER A 66 2.11 9.37 -10.45
C SER A 66 0.80 8.71 -10.02
N TYR A 67 0.39 8.89 -8.76
CA TYR A 67 -1.04 8.99 -8.45
C TYR A 67 -1.42 10.44 -8.69
N ARG A 68 -1.87 10.76 -9.92
CA ARG A 68 -2.06 12.13 -10.43
C ARG A 68 -1.07 13.12 -9.81
N ASN A 69 0.10 13.24 -10.41
CA ASN A 69 0.92 14.44 -10.21
C ASN A 69 0.14 15.67 -10.70
N HIS A 70 -0.71 16.22 -9.84
CA HIS A 70 -1.06 17.63 -9.87
C HIS A 70 -0.13 18.40 -8.95
N GLY A 71 1.16 18.36 -9.27
CA GLY A 71 1.95 19.58 -9.22
C GLY A 71 1.44 20.46 -10.35
N GLN A 72 0.77 21.56 -9.99
CA GLN A 72 0.14 22.56 -10.87
C GLN A 72 -1.19 22.14 -11.53
N GLY A 73 -2.24 22.93 -11.24
CA GLY A 73 -3.56 22.92 -11.92
C GLY A 73 -4.55 21.86 -11.45
N THR A 74 -5.83 22.16 -11.42
CA THR A 74 -6.94 21.21 -11.24
C THR A 74 -7.25 20.55 -12.59
N VAL A 75 -6.81 19.31 -12.91
CA VAL A 75 -7.43 18.62 -14.07
C VAL A 75 -8.81 18.14 -13.66
N GLY A 76 -9.81 18.73 -14.31
CA GLY A 76 -11.23 18.43 -14.12
C GLY A 76 -11.97 19.34 -13.15
N GLY A 77 -11.32 20.37 -12.59
CA GLY A 77 -11.98 21.34 -11.70
C GLY A 77 -12.47 20.76 -10.36
N ARG A 78 -12.19 19.49 -10.04
CA ARG A 78 -12.58 18.85 -8.78
C ARG A 78 -11.68 19.27 -7.62
N VAL A 79 -12.27 19.38 -6.44
CA VAL A 79 -11.57 19.75 -5.21
C VAL A 79 -10.87 18.53 -4.61
N PRO A 80 -9.55 18.57 -4.36
CA PRO A 80 -8.88 17.48 -3.65
C PRO A 80 -9.42 17.37 -2.22
N LEU A 81 -9.98 16.21 -1.89
CA LEU A 81 -10.45 15.88 -0.54
C LEU A 81 -9.71 14.62 -0.07
N GLU A 82 -9.03 14.70 1.07
CA GLU A 82 -8.24 13.59 1.57
C GLU A 82 -8.47 13.38 3.06
N ALA A 83 -8.76 12.13 3.45
CA ALA A 83 -8.83 11.73 4.84
C ALA A 83 -7.64 10.82 5.16
N HIS A 84 -6.89 11.16 6.21
CA HIS A 84 -5.76 10.39 6.70
C HIS A 84 -6.15 9.70 8.00
N ILE A 85 -6.13 8.38 7.98
CA ILE A 85 -6.66 7.54 9.03
C ILE A 85 -5.69 6.42 9.41
N MET A 86 -6.07 5.65 10.42
CA MET A 86 -5.53 4.34 10.73
C MET A 86 -6.72 3.40 10.93
N SER A 87 -6.68 2.18 10.38
CA SER A 87 -7.84 1.28 10.38
C SER A 87 -8.33 0.87 11.77
N LYS A 88 -7.46 0.89 12.79
CA LYS A 88 -7.78 0.57 14.19
C LYS A 88 -8.11 1.80 15.06
N CYS A 89 -8.13 3.00 14.50
CA CYS A 89 -8.34 4.22 15.27
C CYS A 89 -9.83 4.51 15.51
N PRO A 90 -10.29 4.70 16.77
CA PRO A 90 -11.68 5.06 17.05
C PRO A 90 -12.08 6.42 16.46
N ASP A 91 -11.15 7.39 16.43
CA ASP A 91 -11.42 8.70 15.84
C ASP A 91 -11.56 8.62 14.31
N ALA A 92 -10.89 7.68 13.65
CA ALA A 92 -11.11 7.40 12.22
C ALA A 92 -12.51 6.83 11.97
N SER A 93 -12.96 5.89 12.81
CA SER A 93 -14.31 5.32 12.72
C SER A 93 -15.37 6.42 12.79
N TYR A 94 -15.27 7.31 13.80
CA TYR A 94 -16.16 8.45 13.91
C TYR A 94 -16.04 9.41 12.71
N CYS A 95 -14.80 9.72 12.29
CA CYS A 95 -14.53 10.65 11.20
C CYS A 95 -15.17 10.19 9.89
N LEU A 96 -15.07 8.90 9.56
CA LEU A 96 -15.70 8.36 8.36
C LEU A 96 -17.23 8.40 8.48
N ASP A 97 -17.78 7.85 9.55
CA ASP A 97 -19.22 7.68 9.72
C ASP A 97 -19.98 9.01 9.88
N LYS A 98 -19.41 9.96 10.65
CA LYS A 98 -20.10 11.21 11.02
C LYS A 98 -19.74 12.40 10.17
N LEU A 99 -18.63 12.36 9.42
CA LEU A 99 -18.18 13.49 8.61
C LEU A 99 -18.00 13.12 7.14
N ILE A 100 -17.08 12.21 6.82
CA ILE A 100 -16.66 11.98 5.43
C ILE A 100 -17.78 11.34 4.60
N VAL A 101 -18.40 10.26 5.07
CA VAL A 101 -19.46 9.56 4.31
C VAL A 101 -20.68 10.48 4.08
N PRO A 102 -21.23 11.18 5.10
CA PRO A 102 -22.33 12.12 4.90
C PRO A 102 -22.00 13.30 3.98
N ALA A 103 -20.75 13.80 4.00
CA ALA A 103 -20.31 14.84 3.07
C ALA A 103 -20.20 14.29 1.65
N MET A 104 -19.54 13.14 1.47
CA MET A 104 -19.37 12.50 0.16
C MET A 104 -20.71 12.19 -0.52
N ALA A 105 -21.75 11.81 0.24
CA ALA A 105 -23.10 11.63 -0.31
C ALA A 105 -23.63 12.88 -1.03
N GLN A 106 -23.17 14.08 -0.66
CA GLN A 106 -23.60 15.35 -1.24
C GLN A 106 -22.64 15.86 -2.32
N VAL A 107 -21.33 15.62 -2.18
CA VAL A 107 -20.30 16.26 -3.02
C VAL A 107 -19.41 15.31 -3.82
N TYR A 108 -19.70 14.00 -3.90
CA TYR A 108 -18.83 13.01 -4.56
C TYR A 108 -18.43 13.40 -6.00
N HIS A 109 -19.30 14.06 -6.75
CA HIS A 109 -19.04 14.47 -8.14
C HIS A 109 -18.14 15.71 -8.25
N LYS A 110 -17.96 16.45 -7.16
CA LYS A 110 -17.17 17.69 -7.08
C LYS A 110 -15.75 17.47 -6.55
N VAL A 111 -15.46 16.29 -6.03
CA VAL A 111 -14.18 16.01 -5.35
C VAL A 111 -13.36 14.95 -6.06
N ASP A 112 -12.04 15.08 -5.90
CA ASP A 112 -11.10 13.99 -6.08
C ASP A 112 -10.78 13.45 -4.68
N PHE A 113 -11.47 12.38 -4.29
CA PHE A 113 -11.39 11.84 -2.93
C PHE A 113 -10.31 10.77 -2.79
N ARG A 114 -9.51 10.87 -1.73
CA ARG A 114 -8.52 9.86 -1.33
C ARG A 114 -8.66 9.51 0.15
N LEU A 115 -8.62 8.21 0.44
CA LEU A 115 -8.44 7.70 1.80
C LEU A 115 -7.00 7.20 1.94
N SER A 116 -6.35 7.63 3.02
CA SER A 116 -4.91 7.51 3.22
C SER A 116 -4.60 7.01 4.62
N PHE A 117 -3.47 6.35 4.79
CA PHE A 117 -3.10 5.63 6.00
C PHE A 117 -1.80 6.14 6.61
N ILE A 118 -1.80 6.26 7.94
CA ILE A 118 -0.68 6.77 8.72
C ILE A 118 0.08 5.59 9.32
N GLY A 119 1.40 5.61 9.15
CA GLY A 119 2.30 4.63 9.74
C GLY A 119 3.73 4.95 9.37
N ARG A 120 4.64 4.01 9.60
CA ARG A 120 6.06 4.16 9.25
C ARG A 120 6.50 3.04 8.32
N ALA A 121 7.23 3.40 7.27
CA ALA A 121 7.92 2.44 6.42
C ALA A 121 9.42 2.54 6.67
N SER A 122 10.10 1.39 6.73
CA SER A 122 11.56 1.34 6.78
C SER A 122 12.17 1.78 5.44
N ASN A 123 13.24 2.57 5.51
CA ASN A 123 14.04 2.94 4.33
C ASN A 123 15.06 1.83 3.95
N GLU A 124 15.33 0.90 4.86
CA GLU A 124 16.38 -0.11 4.72
C GLU A 124 15.83 -1.51 4.42
N SER A 125 14.55 -1.73 4.68
CA SER A 125 13.85 -3.00 4.52
C SER A 125 12.41 -2.79 4.04
N SER A 126 11.72 -3.88 3.72
CA SER A 126 10.29 -3.88 3.40
C SER A 126 9.39 -3.66 4.63
N ASP A 127 9.96 -3.51 5.83
CA ASP A 127 9.20 -3.44 7.08
C ASP A 127 8.31 -2.21 7.17
N VAL A 128 7.17 -2.39 7.84
CA VAL A 128 6.18 -1.36 8.14
C VAL A 128 5.81 -1.42 9.62
N MET A 129 5.44 -0.28 10.19
CA MET A 129 5.00 -0.17 11.58
C MET A 129 3.75 0.70 11.68
N CYS A 130 2.81 0.21 12.48
CA CYS A 130 1.51 0.82 12.72
C CYS A 130 1.34 1.14 14.21
N MET A 131 0.57 2.17 14.54
CA MET A 131 0.45 2.65 15.92
C MET A 131 -0.35 1.69 16.79
N HIS A 132 -1.37 1.04 16.24
CA HIS A 132 -2.18 0.04 16.94
C HIS A 132 -1.75 -1.40 16.62
N GLY A 133 -0.48 -1.61 16.26
CA GLY A 133 0.12 -2.93 16.07
C GLY A 133 -0.12 -3.55 14.69
N PRO A 134 0.26 -4.84 14.50
CA PRO A 134 0.28 -5.47 13.18
C PRO A 134 -1.12 -5.65 12.56
N GLU A 135 -2.16 -5.78 13.38
CA GLU A 135 -3.55 -5.88 12.91
C GLU A 135 -4.01 -4.61 12.18
N GLU A 136 -3.55 -3.43 12.61
CA GLU A 136 -3.78 -2.17 11.89
C GLU A 136 -3.11 -2.18 10.53
N CYS A 137 -1.84 -2.58 10.45
CA CYS A 137 -1.13 -2.64 9.17
C CYS A 137 -1.86 -3.55 8.17
N LEU A 138 -2.36 -4.70 8.64
CA LEU A 138 -3.16 -5.59 7.79
C LEU A 138 -4.51 -4.96 7.42
N GLY A 139 -5.17 -4.27 8.35
CA GLY A 139 -6.39 -3.50 8.06
C GLY A 139 -6.21 -2.40 7.02
N ASP A 140 -5.13 -1.63 7.12
CA ASP A 140 -4.75 -0.58 6.18
C ASP A 140 -4.49 -1.17 4.80
N MET A 141 -3.75 -2.29 4.73
CA MET A 141 -3.53 -3.05 3.48
C MET A 141 -4.85 -3.53 2.86
N ILE A 142 -5.78 -4.06 3.67
CA ILE A 142 -7.09 -4.54 3.20
C ILE A 142 -7.85 -3.40 2.51
N ILE A 143 -7.91 -2.22 3.14
CA ILE A 143 -8.65 -1.08 2.59
C ILE A 143 -7.93 -0.51 1.36
N LEU A 144 -6.59 -0.40 1.40
CA LEU A 144 -5.79 0.02 0.24
C LEU A 144 -5.98 -0.91 -0.95
N CYS A 145 -5.87 -2.23 -0.76
CA CYS A 145 -6.10 -3.20 -1.80
C CYS A 145 -7.50 -3.04 -2.40
N ALA A 146 -8.55 -2.97 -1.57
CA ALA A 146 -9.93 -2.80 -2.04
C ALA A 146 -10.12 -1.55 -2.92
N ALA A 147 -9.42 -0.44 -2.64
CA ALA A 147 -9.46 0.77 -3.46
C ALA A 147 -8.71 0.66 -4.80
N HIS A 148 -7.79 -0.30 -4.93
CA HIS A 148 -6.91 -0.46 -6.09
C HIS A 148 -7.24 -1.67 -6.97
N LEU A 149 -8.20 -2.52 -6.57
CA LEU A 149 -8.63 -3.63 -7.42
C LEU A 149 -9.17 -3.13 -8.77
N PRO A 150 -8.94 -3.87 -9.87
CA PRO A 150 -9.55 -3.59 -11.17
C PRO A 150 -11.08 -3.58 -11.12
N PHE A 151 -11.71 -2.64 -11.85
CA PHE A 151 -13.17 -2.55 -11.92
C PHE A 151 -13.71 -2.17 -13.32
N PRO A 152 -14.67 -2.94 -13.89
CA PRO A 152 -15.22 -4.18 -13.36
C PRO A 152 -14.17 -5.31 -13.32
N PRO A 153 -14.36 -6.36 -12.50
CA PRO A 153 -13.34 -7.40 -12.25
C PRO A 153 -12.82 -8.13 -13.51
N SER A 154 -13.57 -8.08 -14.61
CA SER A 154 -13.26 -8.74 -15.88
C SER A 154 -12.81 -7.77 -16.98
N SER A 155 -12.63 -6.48 -16.70
CA SER A 155 -12.22 -5.54 -17.74
C SER A 155 -10.71 -5.50 -17.89
N GLU A 156 -10.24 -5.74 -19.12
CA GLU A 156 -8.97 -5.21 -19.65
C GLU A 156 -8.97 -3.67 -19.75
N ALA A 157 -10.00 -3.01 -19.22
CA ALA A 157 -10.18 -1.56 -19.27
C ALA A 157 -9.09 -0.89 -18.42
N TYR A 158 -8.00 -0.61 -19.13
CA TYR A 158 -6.96 0.36 -18.86
C TYR A 158 -7.50 1.50 -17.96
N ASN A 159 -7.03 1.52 -16.70
CA ASN A 159 -7.19 2.63 -15.73
C ASN A 159 -8.43 2.70 -14.82
N ASN A 160 -9.32 1.70 -14.73
CA ASN A 160 -10.40 1.77 -13.73
C ASN A 160 -10.14 0.89 -12.51
N THR A 161 -9.95 1.53 -11.36
CA THR A 161 -9.96 0.86 -10.04
C THR A 161 -11.35 0.88 -9.42
N THR A 162 -11.53 0.16 -8.30
CA THR A 162 -12.77 0.15 -7.52
C THR A 162 -13.33 1.57 -7.29
N PRO A 163 -14.58 1.86 -7.71
CA PRO A 163 -15.20 3.15 -7.50
C PRO A 163 -15.22 3.57 -6.04
N VAL A 164 -15.01 4.86 -5.78
CA VAL A 164 -14.98 5.44 -4.41
C VAL A 164 -16.21 5.06 -3.60
N VAL A 165 -17.41 5.03 -4.20
CA VAL A 165 -18.64 4.62 -3.50
C VAL A 165 -18.54 3.20 -2.89
N ARG A 166 -17.83 2.29 -3.56
CA ARG A 166 -17.61 0.92 -3.07
C ARG A 166 -16.43 0.85 -2.09
N SER A 167 -15.29 1.44 -2.43
CA SER A 167 -14.10 1.36 -1.58
C SER A 167 -14.23 2.16 -0.28
N LEU A 168 -14.84 3.35 -0.31
CA LEU A 168 -15.15 4.13 0.90
C LEU A 168 -16.24 3.45 1.74
N GLY A 169 -17.27 2.88 1.09
CA GLY A 169 -18.30 2.11 1.78
C GLY A 169 -17.73 0.89 2.51
N PHE A 170 -16.89 0.12 1.83
CA PHE A 170 -16.14 -1.00 2.41
C PHE A 170 -15.27 -0.56 3.59
N ALA A 171 -14.52 0.54 3.44
CA ALA A 171 -13.72 1.11 4.54
C ALA A 171 -14.58 1.48 5.75
N ASN A 172 -15.70 2.18 5.53
CA ASN A 172 -16.61 2.59 6.60
C ASN A 172 -17.23 1.37 7.32
N CYS A 173 -17.59 0.32 6.56
CA CYS A 173 -18.08 -0.95 7.12
C CYS A 173 -17.04 -1.60 8.04
N LEU A 174 -15.78 -1.71 7.60
CA LEU A 174 -14.71 -2.23 8.44
C LEU A 174 -14.50 -1.40 9.70
N LEU A 175 -14.39 -0.08 9.56
CA LEU A 175 -14.13 0.82 10.69
C LEU A 175 -15.31 0.90 11.68
N SER A 176 -16.54 0.56 11.28
CA SER A 176 -17.68 0.44 12.20
C SER A 176 -17.44 -0.60 13.30
N SER A 177 -16.60 -1.60 13.02
CA SER A 177 -16.20 -2.67 13.93
C SER A 177 -14.68 -2.74 14.01
N TYR A 178 -14.00 -1.57 14.07
CA TYR A 178 -12.55 -1.46 13.95
C TYR A 178 -11.79 -2.41 14.88
N GLN A 179 -12.28 -2.69 16.10
CA GLN A 179 -11.62 -3.61 17.03
C GLN A 179 -11.45 -5.02 16.44
N LYS A 180 -12.36 -5.45 15.58
CA LYS A 180 -12.39 -6.76 14.93
C LYS A 180 -11.60 -6.83 13.64
N ILE A 181 -11.03 -5.74 13.14
CA ILE A 181 -10.14 -5.81 11.98
C ILE A 181 -8.89 -6.62 12.40
N PRO A 182 -8.39 -7.60 11.61
CA PRO A 182 -8.77 -8.02 10.28
C PRO A 182 -9.48 -9.39 10.28
N GLU A 183 -10.37 -9.65 11.25
CA GLU A 183 -11.15 -10.88 11.32
C GLU A 183 -11.81 -11.18 9.97
N ARG A 184 -11.54 -12.37 9.44
CA ARG A 184 -11.97 -12.79 8.10
C ARG A 184 -13.48 -12.62 7.89
N ALA A 185 -14.28 -12.99 8.89
CA ALA A 185 -15.74 -12.89 8.82
C ALA A 185 -16.23 -11.45 8.58
N LEU A 186 -15.59 -10.46 9.24
CA LEU A 186 -15.89 -9.05 9.03
C LEU A 186 -15.48 -8.58 7.62
N VAL A 187 -14.30 -8.99 7.16
CA VAL A 187 -13.79 -8.62 5.83
C VAL A 187 -14.67 -9.20 4.73
N GLU A 188 -15.06 -10.48 4.83
CA GLU A 188 -15.94 -11.14 3.87
C GLU A 188 -17.34 -10.50 3.83
N SER A 189 -17.93 -10.17 4.99
CA SER A 189 -19.25 -9.54 5.05
C SER A 189 -19.24 -8.13 4.43
N CYS A 190 -18.24 -7.31 4.78
CA CYS A 190 -18.12 -5.97 4.20
C CYS A 190 -17.79 -6.03 2.70
N ALA A 191 -16.97 -6.99 2.27
CA ALA A 191 -16.65 -7.17 0.86
C ALA A 191 -17.90 -7.54 0.05
N LEU A 192 -18.74 -8.44 0.57
CA LEU A 192 -20.01 -8.80 -0.04
C LEU A 192 -20.95 -7.60 -0.16
N GLU A 193 -21.11 -6.82 0.93
CA GLU A 193 -22.01 -5.67 0.97
C GLU A 193 -21.66 -4.59 -0.06
N PHE A 194 -20.38 -4.29 -0.24
CA PHE A 194 -19.90 -3.24 -1.16
C PHE A 194 -19.43 -3.78 -2.51
N GLY A 195 -19.61 -5.08 -2.76
CA GLY A 195 -19.24 -5.75 -4.00
C GLY A 195 -17.75 -5.63 -4.32
N ILE A 196 -16.91 -5.87 -3.32
CA ILE A 196 -15.47 -6.05 -3.43
C ILE A 196 -15.20 -7.53 -3.69
N ASP A 197 -14.45 -7.85 -4.75
CA ASP A 197 -14.08 -9.25 -5.03
C ASP A 197 -13.09 -9.74 -3.96
N PHE A 198 -13.56 -10.66 -3.11
CA PHE A 198 -12.79 -11.18 -2.00
C PHE A 198 -11.56 -12.00 -2.43
N ASN A 199 -11.64 -12.68 -3.59
CA ASN A 199 -10.49 -13.43 -4.12
C ASN A 199 -9.43 -12.49 -4.66
N ALA A 200 -9.82 -11.46 -5.40
CA ALA A 200 -8.90 -10.41 -5.87
C ALA A 200 -8.30 -9.62 -4.70
N LEU A 201 -9.08 -9.35 -3.65
CA LEU A 201 -8.60 -8.76 -2.41
C LEU A 201 -7.51 -9.62 -1.75
N ASN A 202 -7.78 -10.91 -1.57
CA ASN A 202 -6.79 -11.85 -1.02
C ASN A 202 -5.53 -11.98 -1.90
N ALA A 203 -5.69 -11.94 -3.22
CA ALA A 203 -4.56 -11.94 -4.15
C ALA A 203 -3.69 -10.70 -4.00
N CYS A 204 -4.30 -9.51 -3.83
CA CYS A 204 -3.57 -8.28 -3.56
C CYS A 204 -2.79 -8.34 -2.22
N LEU A 205 -3.40 -8.91 -1.18
CA LEU A 205 -2.80 -9.02 0.16
C LEU A 205 -1.66 -10.04 0.25
N SER A 206 -1.75 -11.14 -0.49
CA SER A 206 -0.81 -12.26 -0.41
C SER A 206 0.35 -12.18 -1.39
N ARG A 207 0.30 -11.26 -2.35
CA ARG A 207 1.36 -11.05 -3.32
C ARG A 207 2.60 -10.45 -2.67
N GLN A 208 3.75 -11.03 -3.00
CA GLN A 208 5.04 -10.53 -2.51
C GLN A 208 5.35 -9.18 -3.16
N ALA A 209 5.89 -8.26 -2.37
CA ALA A 209 6.38 -7.00 -2.91
C ALA A 209 7.71 -7.23 -3.62
N ASP A 210 7.83 -6.76 -4.86
CA ASP A 210 9.06 -6.78 -5.63
C ASP A 210 9.49 -5.36 -6.07
N GLU A 211 10.67 -5.26 -6.70
CA GLU A 211 11.19 -3.96 -7.17
C GLU A 211 10.29 -3.32 -8.25
N GLU A 212 9.52 -4.13 -8.98
CA GLU A 212 8.62 -3.65 -10.03
C GLU A 212 7.35 -3.05 -9.45
N ASP A 213 6.82 -3.58 -8.33
CA ASP A 213 5.66 -3.03 -7.63
C ASP A 213 5.82 -1.54 -7.35
N THR A 214 6.98 -1.10 -6.87
CA THR A 214 7.23 0.33 -6.60
C THR A 214 7.26 1.20 -7.85
N LYS A 215 7.60 0.63 -9.02
CA LYS A 215 7.52 1.31 -10.32
C LYS A 215 6.10 1.31 -10.88
N ARG A 216 5.29 0.28 -10.59
CA ARG A 216 3.88 0.17 -10.98
C ARG A 216 2.98 1.15 -10.22
N ILE A 217 3.39 1.59 -9.02
CA ILE A 217 2.68 2.63 -8.23
C ILE A 217 2.62 3.96 -9.01
N GLY A 218 1.47 4.19 -9.66
CA GLY A 218 1.21 5.40 -10.45
C GLY A 218 1.56 5.30 -11.94
N VAL A 219 1.98 4.13 -12.41
CA VAL A 219 1.95 3.78 -13.84
C VAL A 219 0.59 3.12 -14.12
N HIS A 220 0.18 3.06 -15.38
CA HIS A 220 -1.11 2.58 -15.94
C HIS A 220 -1.63 1.19 -15.47
N ASP A 221 -1.09 0.62 -14.39
CA ASP A 221 -1.32 -0.72 -13.90
C ASP A 221 -1.46 -0.79 -12.36
N SER A 222 -2.30 0.08 -11.78
CA SER A 222 -2.51 0.15 -10.33
C SER A 222 -3.16 -1.12 -9.74
N GLY A 223 -3.74 -1.99 -10.57
CA GLY A 223 -4.28 -3.28 -10.16
C GLY A 223 -3.22 -4.32 -9.80
N GLU A 224 -1.98 -4.09 -10.18
CA GLU A 224 -0.88 -5.03 -9.97
C GLU A 224 -0.02 -4.73 -8.73
N ALA A 225 -0.15 -3.59 -8.04
CA ALA A 225 0.70 -3.27 -6.89
C ALA A 225 0.31 -4.08 -5.62
N SER A 226 1.28 -4.61 -4.86
CA SER A 226 0.97 -5.47 -3.70
C SER A 226 0.40 -4.67 -2.56
N GLY A 227 -0.36 -5.31 -1.67
CA GLY A 227 -0.86 -4.64 -0.47
C GLY A 227 0.28 -4.00 0.33
N LEU A 228 1.44 -4.67 0.42
CA LEU A 228 2.61 -4.15 1.11
C LEU A 228 3.22 -2.95 0.38
N ALA A 229 3.34 -3.01 -0.95
CA ALA A 229 3.86 -1.89 -1.73
C ALA A 229 2.94 -0.66 -1.66
N LEU A 230 1.63 -0.86 -1.76
CA LEU A 230 0.60 0.17 -1.57
C LEU A 230 0.73 0.82 -0.18
N LEU A 231 0.81 0.01 0.88
CA LEU A 231 0.94 0.49 2.26
C LEU A 231 2.22 1.31 2.46
N ARG A 232 3.36 0.80 1.99
CA ARG A 232 4.65 1.50 2.11
C ARG A 232 4.62 2.83 1.39
N SER A 233 4.11 2.88 0.16
CA SER A 233 3.98 4.14 -0.58
C SER A 233 3.04 5.12 0.13
N ASP A 234 1.97 4.62 0.75
CA ASP A 234 1.05 5.49 1.47
C ASP A 234 1.70 6.09 2.72
N PHE A 235 2.41 5.28 3.51
CA PHE A 235 3.15 5.73 4.70
C PHE A 235 4.24 6.75 4.36
N ILE A 236 5.04 6.51 3.32
CA ILE A 236 6.10 7.44 2.89
C ILE A 236 5.50 8.81 2.52
N ARG A 237 4.39 8.83 1.77
CA ARG A 237 3.73 10.09 1.39
C ARG A 237 3.12 10.80 2.60
N ASN A 238 2.48 10.08 3.51
CA ASN A 238 1.93 10.65 4.74
C ASN A 238 3.03 11.31 5.59
N ALA A 239 4.18 10.62 5.73
CA ALA A 239 5.34 11.16 6.41
C ALA A 239 5.88 12.43 5.73
N ALA A 240 5.97 12.45 4.39
CA ALA A 240 6.40 13.63 3.63
C ALA A 240 5.42 14.81 3.76
N LEU A 241 4.14 14.55 4.01
CA LEU A 241 3.12 15.56 4.28
C LEU A 241 3.10 16.03 5.75
N GLY A 242 3.90 15.42 6.62
CA GLY A 242 3.93 15.72 8.06
C GLY A 242 2.67 15.31 8.81
N ILE A 243 1.88 14.37 8.27
CA ILE A 243 0.62 13.92 8.91
C ILE A 243 0.93 12.87 9.96
N GLN A 244 0.53 13.12 11.20
CA GLN A 244 0.82 12.25 12.34
C GLN A 244 -0.43 11.76 13.09
N THR A 245 -1.59 12.37 12.84
CA THR A 245 -2.79 12.14 13.64
C THR A 245 -3.93 11.59 12.79
N SER A 246 -4.50 10.47 13.22
CA SER A 246 -5.75 9.92 12.69
C SER A 246 -6.90 10.40 13.59
N CYS A 247 -7.96 11.05 13.10
CA CYS A 247 -8.29 11.38 11.71
C CYS A 247 -7.80 12.79 11.34
N THR A 248 -7.03 12.96 10.28
CA THR A 248 -6.74 14.29 9.70
C THR A 248 -7.49 14.44 8.38
N VAL A 249 -8.33 15.46 8.26
CA VAL A 249 -9.05 15.80 7.03
C VAL A 249 -8.35 16.97 6.35
N ARG A 250 -8.07 16.83 5.05
CA ARG A 250 -7.51 17.87 4.21
C ARG A 250 -8.45 18.21 3.07
N VAL A 251 -8.63 19.51 2.85
CA VAL A 251 -9.38 20.06 1.72
C VAL A 251 -8.44 20.94 0.93
N ASN A 252 -8.39 20.75 -0.39
CA ASN A 252 -7.51 21.46 -1.30
C ASN A 252 -6.03 21.45 -0.82
N LYS A 253 -5.56 20.26 -0.40
CA LYS A 253 -4.18 20.01 0.07
C LYS A 253 -3.79 20.80 1.33
N LYS A 254 -4.75 21.35 2.07
CA LYS A 254 -4.53 21.99 3.38
C LYS A 254 -5.29 21.23 4.45
N THR A 255 -4.71 21.13 5.65
CA THR A 255 -5.43 20.59 6.79
C THR A 255 -6.68 21.44 7.06
N TRP A 256 -7.83 20.78 7.09
CA TRP A 256 -9.13 21.40 7.32
C TRP A 256 -9.56 21.21 8.77
N CYS A 257 -9.39 20.01 9.32
CA CYS A 257 -9.75 19.69 10.70
C CYS A 257 -9.12 18.36 11.11
N ILE A 258 -8.79 18.20 12.39
CA ILE A 258 -8.23 16.98 12.95
C ILE A 258 -9.18 16.47 14.03
N ARG A 259 -9.46 15.17 14.06
CA ARG A 259 -10.14 14.52 15.18
C ARG A 259 -9.15 13.72 15.98
N ASP A 260 -9.05 14.02 17.26
CA ASP A 260 -8.12 13.36 18.16
C ASP A 260 -8.63 13.36 19.60
N GLY A 261 -8.61 12.19 20.24
CA GLY A 261 -9.10 12.01 21.60
C GLY A 261 -10.60 12.28 21.71
N GLY A 262 -11.38 11.93 20.68
CA GLY A 262 -12.81 12.12 20.65
C GLY A 262 -13.27 13.57 20.43
N GLN A 263 -12.38 14.49 20.10
CA GLN A 263 -12.68 15.92 19.88
C GLN A 263 -12.16 16.41 18.54
N TRP A 264 -12.86 17.36 17.92
CA TRP A 264 -12.37 18.09 16.76
C TRP A 264 -11.44 19.23 17.21
N LYS A 265 -10.24 19.30 16.62
CA LYS A 265 -9.14 20.20 16.98
C LYS A 265 -8.43 20.69 15.72
N ASP A 266 -7.72 21.81 15.84
CA ASP A 266 -6.94 22.40 14.74
C ASP A 266 -7.74 22.58 13.46
N CYS A 267 -8.97 23.05 13.62
CA CYS A 267 -9.93 23.16 12.55
C CYS A 267 -10.05 24.59 12.02
N GLN A 268 -10.36 24.69 10.73
CA GLN A 268 -10.96 25.89 10.16
C GLN A 268 -12.34 26.13 10.80
N SER A 269 -12.95 27.30 10.57
CA SER A 269 -14.21 27.69 11.22
C SER A 269 -15.30 26.63 11.04
N ARG A 270 -16.00 26.29 12.14
CA ARG A 270 -17.02 25.21 12.21
C ARG A 270 -16.54 23.82 11.75
N GLY A 271 -15.26 23.51 11.95
CA GLY A 271 -14.76 22.18 11.59
C GLY A 271 -15.39 21.05 12.40
N GLY A 272 -15.49 19.88 11.76
CA GLY A 272 -16.19 18.72 12.30
C GLY A 272 -17.69 18.67 11.97
N GLU A 273 -18.25 19.73 11.38
CA GLU A 273 -19.62 19.75 10.85
C GLU A 273 -19.65 19.36 9.36
N VAL A 274 -20.60 18.48 9.00
CA VAL A 274 -20.82 18.07 7.59
C VAL A 274 -21.15 19.26 6.70
N SER A 275 -22.03 20.16 7.15
CA SER A 275 -22.42 21.37 6.42
C SER A 275 -21.22 22.26 6.11
N SER A 276 -20.36 22.51 7.11
CA SER A 276 -19.15 23.32 6.93
C SER A 276 -18.21 22.72 5.89
N LEU A 277 -17.97 21.39 5.93
CA LEU A 277 -17.14 20.71 4.94
C LEU A 277 -17.73 20.80 3.52
N VAL A 278 -19.05 20.59 3.39
CA VAL A 278 -19.76 20.68 2.11
C VAL A 278 -19.74 22.11 1.54
N GLU A 279 -19.94 23.12 2.39
CA GLU A 279 -19.87 24.53 2.01
C GLU A 279 -18.48 24.91 1.48
N GLU A 280 -17.42 24.52 2.19
CA GLU A 280 -16.03 24.76 1.76
C GLU A 280 -15.73 24.10 0.40
N ILE A 281 -16.12 22.84 0.22
CA ILE A 281 -15.94 22.12 -1.05
C ILE A 281 -16.72 22.80 -2.19
N ASN A 282 -17.96 23.21 -1.94
CA ASN A 282 -18.77 23.91 -2.94
C ASN A 282 -18.15 25.25 -3.34
N SER A 283 -17.68 26.03 -2.38
CA SER A 283 -16.98 27.30 -2.60
C SER A 283 -15.75 27.11 -3.49
N LEU A 284 -14.88 26.15 -3.13
CA LEU A 284 -13.66 25.86 -3.88
C LEU A 284 -13.94 25.33 -5.30
N TYR A 285 -14.94 24.46 -5.45
CA TYR A 285 -15.33 23.91 -6.74
C TYR A 285 -15.83 24.99 -7.69
N ASN A 286 -16.72 25.87 -7.20
CA ASN A 286 -17.27 26.96 -8.01
C ASN A 286 -16.18 27.97 -8.41
N ASN A 287 -15.34 28.40 -7.46
CA ASN A 287 -14.24 29.34 -7.73
C ASN A 287 -13.20 28.76 -8.70
N GLY A 288 -12.89 27.46 -8.58
CA GLY A 288 -12.02 26.75 -9.50
C GLY A 288 -12.60 26.67 -10.91
N SER A 289 -13.91 26.43 -11.02
CA SER A 289 -14.62 26.39 -12.31
C SER A 289 -14.63 27.76 -13.02
N GLU A 290 -14.87 28.85 -12.29
CA GLU A 290 -14.85 30.21 -12.84
C GLU A 290 -13.46 30.62 -13.35
N THR A 291 -12.40 30.22 -12.63
CA THR A 291 -11.02 30.50 -13.03
C THR A 291 -10.65 29.79 -14.33
N LEU A 292 -11.10 28.54 -14.50
CA LEU A 292 -10.87 27.78 -15.73
C LEU A 292 -11.60 28.39 -16.93
N ILE A 293 -12.83 28.89 -16.73
CA ILE A 293 -13.62 29.56 -17.78
C ILE A 293 -12.93 30.86 -18.22
N ARG A 294 -12.43 31.68 -17.28
CA ARG A 294 -11.74 32.94 -17.60
C ARG A 294 -10.40 32.76 -18.30
N GLN A 295 -9.76 31.60 -18.18
CA GLN A 295 -8.46 31.30 -18.82
C GLN A 295 -8.62 30.65 -20.21
N SER A 296 -9.83 30.27 -20.60
CA SER A 296 -10.13 29.58 -21.86
C SER A 296 -10.89 30.44 -22.89
N GLY A 297 -11.19 31.69 -22.56
CA GLY A 297 -11.69 32.73 -23.47
C GLY A 297 -10.68 33.85 -23.66
#